data_AF-A0AAD3CPL5-F1
#
_entry.id   AF-A0AAD3CPL5-F1
#
_cell.length_a   1.000
_cell.length_b   1.000
_cell.length_c   1.000
_cell.angle_alpha   90.00
_cell.angle_beta   90.00
_cell.angle_gamma   90.00
#
_symmetry.space_group_name_H-M   'P 1'
#
loop_
_entity.id
_entity.type
_entity.pdbx_description
1 polymer ?
#
loop_
_entity_poly.entity_id
_entity_poly.type
_entity_poly.pdbx_seq_one_letter_code
_entity_poly.pdbx_strand_id
1 'polypeptide(L)'
;MLMLQLFCIDSITTSKPSLQFSNGNYSLGNVGLSLPGAHELVTNAWLLALASDGGTDSINEQIVELACAHSIGIFILSKLDLRKKILQHSQTCAPIIFKSEEELGIKLQEKMNRIEKLSYLRDIQRQIMTDHFRMQQNRYDGVVIVADFDLKRWPRTSVIMENIEILKGNKKISAICANGIVKKKYAKYYDTFATVLLPDTFMTILEKRLFPQPYKGETEHFVRTNDKPNTGFSQEAMFQYFRQMGKSQPGEIVNVRSCFGGLTIYKANLYFDGECKYQLQDEIIKQRDVESVMRYSSKDDGRPCEHVVLHECFRKRLNETEFNIGVSSKMIAVR
;
A
#
# COMPACT_ATOMS: atom_id res chain seq x y z
N MET A 1 -35.47 36.41 31.68
CA MET A 1 -34.90 36.61 33.03
C MET A 1 -34.69 35.23 33.65
N LEU A 2 -33.49 34.67 33.54
CA LEU A 2 -32.81 33.88 34.58
C LEU A 2 -31.43 33.44 34.05
N MET A 3 -30.40 33.85 34.78
CA MET A 3 -29.03 33.34 34.73
C MET A 3 -28.98 31.90 35.26
N LEU A 4 -27.94 31.14 34.87
CA LEU A 4 -27.07 30.35 35.78
C LEU A 4 -25.92 29.77 34.92
N GLN A 5 -24.73 30.37 34.93
CA GLN A 5 -23.56 30.13 35.81
C GLN A 5 -22.81 28.80 35.61
N LEU A 6 -21.53 28.98 35.30
CA LEU A 6 -20.42 28.03 35.20
C LEU A 6 -20.18 27.22 36.49
N PHE A 7 -19.72 25.98 36.32
CA PHE A 7 -18.60 25.42 37.09
C PHE A 7 -17.73 24.53 36.18
N CYS A 8 -16.44 24.86 36.12
CA CYS A 8 -15.33 24.01 35.69
C CYS A 8 -14.67 23.37 36.95
N ILE A 9 -13.71 22.46 36.71
CA ILE A 9 -12.72 21.84 37.63
C ILE A 9 -13.27 20.57 38.32
N ASP A 10 -12.64 19.40 38.37
CA ASP A 10 -11.43 18.76 37.79
C ASP A 10 -11.73 17.24 37.91
N SER A 11 -11.39 16.33 37.02
CA SER A 11 -10.08 15.65 36.96
C SER A 11 -10.29 14.40 36.08
N ILE A 12 -9.92 14.46 34.80
CA ILE A 12 -9.85 13.24 33.97
C ILE A 12 -8.45 12.69 34.13
N THR A 13 -8.32 11.70 34.99
CA THR A 13 -7.16 10.81 35.02
C THR A 13 -7.03 10.15 33.65
N THR A 14 -6.07 10.62 32.87
CA THR A 14 -5.64 9.97 31.63
C THR A 14 -4.90 8.68 31.98
N SER A 15 -5.62 7.61 32.28
CA SER A 15 -5.05 6.26 32.17
C SER A 15 -4.91 5.97 30.68
N LYS A 16 -3.72 6.24 30.13
CA LYS A 16 -3.33 5.70 28.82
C LYS A 16 -3.44 4.17 28.91
N PRO A 17 -4.24 3.50 28.06
CA PRO A 17 -4.18 2.06 27.96
C PRO A 17 -2.77 1.70 27.45
N SER A 18 -1.96 1.09 28.32
CA SER A 18 -0.71 0.47 27.93
C SER A 18 -1.04 -0.81 27.15
N LEU A 19 -1.08 -0.69 25.81
CA LEU A 19 -1.06 -1.84 24.93
C LEU A 19 0.33 -2.48 25.03
N GLN A 20 0.40 -3.68 25.61
CA GLN A 20 1.56 -4.55 25.51
C GLN A 20 1.40 -5.37 24.22
N PHE A 21 2.26 -5.16 23.22
CA PHE A 21 2.38 -6.12 22.12
C PHE A 21 3.54 -7.06 22.43
N SER A 22 3.26 -8.37 22.33
CA SER A 22 4.29 -9.38 22.43
C SER A 22 5.02 -9.50 21.09
N ASN A 23 6.34 -9.33 21.09
CA ASN A 23 7.23 -9.69 19.98
C ASN A 23 7.19 -11.21 19.79
N GLY A 24 6.16 -11.71 19.11
CA GLY A 24 6.06 -13.11 18.73
C GLY A 24 7.03 -13.41 17.60
N ASN A 25 8.14 -14.10 17.89
CA ASN A 25 8.89 -14.83 16.88
C ASN A 25 8.01 -15.99 16.40
N TYR A 26 7.25 -15.77 15.33
CA TYR A 26 6.42 -16.83 14.75
C TYR A 26 7.25 -17.66 13.76
N SER A 27 7.56 -18.89 14.15
CA SER A 27 8.01 -19.92 13.22
C SER A 27 6.82 -20.34 12.36
N LEU A 28 6.73 -19.83 11.13
CA LEU A 28 5.92 -20.46 10.09
C LEU A 28 6.50 -21.87 9.89
N GLY A 29 5.91 -22.89 10.54
CA GLY A 29 6.35 -24.28 10.34
C GLY A 29 6.31 -24.59 8.84
N ASN A 30 7.43 -25.08 8.28
CA ASN A 30 7.68 -25.30 6.84
C ASN A 30 6.41 -25.36 5.97
N VAL A 31 5.87 -24.20 5.59
CA VAL A 31 4.76 -24.10 4.63
C VAL A 31 5.40 -24.11 3.26
N GLY A 32 5.99 -25.26 2.88
CA GLY A 32 6.57 -25.44 1.56
C GLY A 32 5.48 -25.21 0.51
N LEU A 33 5.68 -24.24 -0.37
CA LEU A 33 4.89 -24.12 -1.59
C LEU A 33 5.30 -25.26 -2.53
N SER A 34 4.64 -26.41 -2.40
CA SER A 34 4.74 -27.46 -3.43
C SER A 34 3.96 -26.99 -4.66
N LEU A 35 4.67 -26.36 -5.59
CA LEU A 35 4.10 -26.06 -6.90
C LEU A 35 4.02 -27.36 -7.71
N PRO A 36 2.84 -27.74 -8.22
CA PRO A 36 2.70 -28.95 -9.02
C PRO A 36 3.49 -28.79 -10.34
N GLY A 37 4.54 -29.60 -10.51
CA GLY A 37 5.13 -29.98 -11.81
C GLY A 37 5.40 -28.88 -12.83
N ALA A 38 5.69 -27.65 -12.40
CA ALA A 38 5.85 -26.52 -13.30
C ALA A 38 7.16 -26.67 -14.10
N HIS A 39 7.05 -26.81 -15.42
CA HIS A 39 8.09 -26.31 -16.31
C HIS A 39 8.48 -24.90 -15.84
N GLU A 40 9.78 -24.66 -15.65
CA GLU A 40 10.33 -23.40 -15.12
C GLU A 40 9.96 -22.20 -16.00
N LEU A 41 8.73 -21.71 -15.88
CA LEU A 41 8.39 -20.36 -16.30
C LEU A 41 9.03 -19.43 -15.27
N VAL A 42 10.25 -18.98 -15.60
CA VAL A 42 10.93 -17.93 -14.84
C VAL A 42 10.16 -16.63 -15.06
N THR A 43 9.18 -16.35 -14.20
CA THR A 43 8.41 -15.12 -14.27
C THR A 43 9.22 -13.98 -13.62
N ASN A 44 9.64 -13.00 -14.42
CA ASN A 44 10.34 -11.80 -13.93
C ASN A 44 9.41 -10.77 -13.26
N ALA A 45 8.13 -11.08 -13.12
CA ALA A 45 7.12 -10.20 -12.54
C ALA A 45 6.11 -10.99 -11.72
N TRP A 46 5.73 -10.47 -10.56
CA TRP A 46 4.73 -11.07 -9.69
C TRP A 46 3.66 -10.07 -9.24
N LEU A 47 2.41 -10.50 -9.15
CA LEU A 47 1.31 -9.77 -8.52
C LEU A 47 0.99 -10.38 -7.16
N LEU A 48 1.10 -9.58 -6.11
CA LEU A 48 0.79 -9.94 -4.73
C LEU A 48 -0.44 -9.18 -4.27
N ALA A 49 -1.47 -9.92 -3.88
CA ALA A 49 -2.72 -9.29 -3.53
C ALA A 49 -3.40 -9.85 -2.29
N LEU A 50 -4.06 -8.94 -1.56
CA LEU A 50 -4.93 -9.29 -0.45
C LEU A 50 -6.39 -9.16 -0.89
N ALA A 51 -7.15 -10.24 -0.70
CA ALA A 51 -8.58 -10.29 -0.96
C ALA A 51 -9.34 -10.30 0.37
N SER A 52 -9.81 -9.12 0.77
CA SER A 52 -10.47 -8.87 2.06
C SER A 52 -11.99 -8.71 1.92
N ASP A 53 -12.64 -9.53 1.07
CA ASP A 53 -14.10 -9.57 0.84
C ASP A 53 -14.57 -8.76 -0.40
N GLY A 54 -14.63 -9.44 -1.57
CA GLY A 54 -15.37 -8.96 -2.76
C GLY A 54 -14.52 -8.36 -3.89
N GLY A 55 -13.86 -9.22 -4.68
CA GLY A 55 -13.34 -8.82 -5.99
C GLY A 55 -14.49 -8.70 -7.01
N THR A 56 -14.41 -7.71 -7.90
CA THR A 56 -15.33 -7.61 -9.05
C THR A 56 -14.92 -8.57 -10.17
N ASP A 57 -15.87 -9.01 -11.00
CA ASP A 57 -15.54 -9.87 -12.15
C ASP A 57 -14.52 -9.21 -13.09
N SER A 58 -14.53 -7.88 -13.18
CA SER A 58 -13.54 -7.10 -13.95
C SER A 58 -12.11 -7.23 -13.42
N ILE A 59 -11.89 -7.46 -12.12
CA ILE A 59 -10.54 -7.71 -11.58
C ILE A 59 -10.10 -9.13 -11.93
N ASN A 60 -11.01 -10.11 -11.88
CA ASN A 60 -10.70 -11.50 -12.22
C ASN A 60 -10.22 -11.63 -13.67
N GLU A 61 -10.89 -10.96 -14.62
CA GLU A 61 -10.47 -10.92 -16.02
C GLU A 61 -9.06 -10.37 -16.18
N GLN A 62 -8.73 -9.28 -15.48
CA GLN A 62 -7.38 -8.68 -15.55
C GLN A 62 -6.30 -9.57 -14.93
N ILE A 63 -6.62 -10.30 -13.85
CA ILE A 63 -5.68 -11.27 -13.27
C ILE A 63 -5.35 -12.38 -14.28
N VAL A 64 -6.38 -12.90 -14.96
CA VAL A 64 -6.19 -13.91 -16.01
C VAL A 64 -5.38 -13.33 -17.17
N GLU A 65 -5.67 -12.10 -17.61
CA GLU A 65 -4.88 -11.42 -18.65
C GLU A 65 -3.40 -11.27 -18.25
N LEU A 66 -3.11 -10.76 -17.03
CA LEU A 66 -1.75 -10.60 -16.52
C LEU A 66 -1.01 -11.95 -16.46
N ALA A 67 -1.67 -13.01 -15.99
CA ALA A 67 -1.06 -14.33 -15.87
C ALA A 67 -0.82 -15.01 -17.22
N CYS A 68 -1.80 -14.96 -18.12
CA CYS A 68 -1.79 -15.74 -19.35
C CYS A 68 -1.13 -14.99 -20.52
N ALA A 69 -1.42 -13.70 -20.68
CA ALA A 69 -0.89 -12.91 -21.79
C ALA A 69 0.48 -12.27 -21.49
N HIS A 70 0.78 -12.02 -20.21
CA HIS A 70 2.00 -11.33 -19.79
C HIS A 70 2.92 -12.17 -18.90
N SER A 71 2.58 -13.45 -18.68
CA SER A 71 3.37 -14.38 -17.88
C SER A 71 3.74 -13.84 -16.50
N ILE A 72 2.82 -13.14 -15.85
CA ILE A 72 3.01 -12.61 -14.48
C ILE A 72 2.54 -13.65 -13.48
N GLY A 73 3.44 -14.05 -12.57
CA GLY A 73 3.09 -14.94 -11.46
C GLY A 73 2.11 -14.24 -10.50
N ILE A 74 1.08 -14.92 -10.04
CA ILE A 74 0.04 -14.32 -9.19
C ILE A 74 0.04 -15.03 -7.84
N PHE A 75 0.05 -14.28 -6.75
CA PHE A 75 -0.16 -14.78 -5.40
C PHE A 75 -1.26 -13.99 -4.71
N ILE A 76 -2.34 -14.68 -4.36
CA ILE A 76 -3.51 -14.09 -3.69
C ILE A 76 -3.66 -14.73 -2.32
N LEU A 77 -3.61 -13.88 -1.28
CA LEU A 77 -3.97 -14.24 0.08
C LEU A 77 -5.38 -13.74 0.35
N SER A 78 -6.29 -14.65 0.67
CA SER A 78 -7.73 -14.38 0.74
C SER A 78 -8.35 -15.02 1.97
N LYS A 79 -9.45 -14.43 2.48
CA LYS A 79 -10.33 -15.16 3.41
C LYS A 79 -11.20 -16.20 2.69
N LEU A 80 -11.60 -15.90 1.46
CA LEU A 80 -12.53 -16.70 0.67
C LEU A 80 -11.78 -17.59 -0.32
N ASP A 81 -12.36 -18.76 -0.61
CA ASP A 81 -11.89 -19.60 -1.70
C ASP A 81 -12.25 -19.00 -3.07
N LEU A 82 -11.34 -18.18 -3.61
CA LEU A 82 -11.45 -17.60 -4.95
C LEU A 82 -11.04 -18.58 -6.07
N ARG A 83 -10.56 -19.78 -5.72
CA ARG A 83 -9.98 -20.74 -6.69
C ARG A 83 -10.96 -21.11 -7.79
N LYS A 84 -12.22 -21.37 -7.44
CA LYS A 84 -13.23 -21.85 -8.40
C LYS A 84 -13.49 -20.89 -9.56
N LYS A 85 -13.36 -19.58 -9.36
CA LYS A 85 -13.61 -18.58 -10.40
C LYS A 85 -12.42 -18.40 -11.34
N ILE A 86 -11.19 -18.46 -10.81
CA ILE A 86 -9.98 -18.10 -11.58
C ILE A 86 -9.33 -19.35 -12.23
N LEU A 87 -9.40 -20.52 -11.60
CA LEU A 87 -8.72 -21.73 -12.08
C LEU A 87 -9.37 -22.39 -13.31
N GLN A 88 -10.54 -21.95 -13.75
CA GLN A 88 -11.14 -22.47 -14.99
C GLN A 88 -10.30 -22.18 -16.24
N HIS A 89 -9.31 -21.27 -16.15
CA HIS A 89 -8.58 -20.73 -17.30
C HIS A 89 -7.06 -21.02 -17.27
N SER A 90 -6.54 -21.82 -16.32
CA SER A 90 -5.14 -21.70 -15.88
C SER A 90 -4.12 -22.72 -16.41
N GLN A 91 -4.47 -23.61 -17.35
CA GLN A 91 -3.54 -24.70 -17.73
C GLN A 91 -2.27 -24.24 -18.49
N THR A 92 -2.30 -23.09 -19.16
CA THR A 92 -1.17 -22.57 -19.97
C THR A 92 -0.58 -21.26 -19.45
N CYS A 93 -1.04 -20.77 -18.29
CA CYS A 93 -0.68 -19.45 -17.78
C CYS A 93 0.51 -19.51 -16.80
N ALA A 94 1.07 -18.34 -16.46
CA ALA A 94 1.98 -18.24 -15.33
C ALA A 94 1.32 -18.73 -14.03
N PRO A 95 2.11 -19.14 -13.02
CA PRO A 95 1.58 -19.69 -11.78
C PRO A 95 0.58 -18.75 -11.10
N ILE A 96 -0.59 -19.28 -10.74
CA ILE A 96 -1.59 -18.58 -9.93
C ILE A 96 -1.75 -19.33 -8.61
N ILE A 97 -1.24 -18.74 -7.54
CA ILE A 97 -1.22 -19.31 -6.20
C ILE A 97 -2.30 -18.64 -5.36
N PHE A 98 -3.19 -19.46 -4.80
CA PHE A 98 -4.17 -19.03 -3.82
C PHE A 98 -3.85 -19.65 -2.47
N LYS A 99 -3.78 -18.82 -1.44
CA LYS A 99 -3.70 -19.27 -0.05
C LYS A 99 -4.83 -18.64 0.75
N SER A 100 -5.52 -19.45 1.55
CA SER A 100 -6.47 -18.92 2.53
C SER A 100 -5.78 -18.59 3.85
N GLU A 101 -6.37 -17.67 4.63
CA GLU A 101 -5.92 -17.41 6.01
C GLU A 101 -5.90 -18.72 6.85
N GLU A 102 -6.89 -19.59 6.64
CA GLU A 102 -7.02 -20.90 7.32
C GLU A 102 -5.93 -21.90 6.91
N GLU A 103 -5.63 -22.02 5.62
CA GLU A 103 -4.57 -22.92 5.10
C GLU A 103 -3.19 -22.57 5.65
N LEU A 104 -2.96 -21.30 5.96
CA LEU A 104 -1.72 -20.81 6.54
C LEU A 104 -1.70 -20.86 8.08
N GLY A 105 -2.78 -21.33 8.71
CA GLY A 105 -2.92 -21.37 10.16
C GLY A 105 -2.90 -19.99 10.81
N ILE A 106 -3.27 -18.94 10.06
CA ILE A 106 -3.22 -17.56 10.52
C ILE A 106 -4.35 -17.33 11.52
N LYS A 107 -3.99 -17.17 12.80
CA LYS A 107 -4.92 -16.80 13.86
C LYS A 107 -4.81 -15.31 14.14
N LEU A 108 -5.69 -14.54 13.54
CA LEU A 108 -5.78 -13.11 13.80
C LEU A 108 -6.37 -12.86 15.19
N GLN A 109 -5.78 -11.94 15.93
CA GLN A 109 -6.32 -11.54 17.22
C GLN A 109 -7.64 -10.80 17.00
N GLU A 110 -8.68 -11.14 17.76
CA GLU A 110 -10.01 -10.53 17.64
C GLU A 110 -10.00 -9.01 17.84
N LYS A 111 -8.99 -8.48 18.54
CA LYS A 111 -8.85 -7.05 18.86
C LYS A 111 -8.06 -6.25 17.82
N MET A 112 -7.54 -6.87 16.77
CA MET A 112 -6.82 -6.15 15.72
C MET A 112 -7.76 -5.27 14.91
N ASN A 113 -7.40 -4.00 14.74
CA ASN A 113 -8.08 -3.11 13.81
C ASN A 113 -7.76 -3.49 12.35
N ARG A 114 -8.48 -2.85 11.40
CA ARG A 114 -8.32 -3.12 9.96
C ARG A 114 -6.87 -2.95 9.49
N ILE A 115 -6.20 -1.88 9.89
CA ILE A 115 -4.83 -1.57 9.46
C ILE A 115 -3.85 -2.62 10.01
N GLU A 116 -3.97 -2.98 11.30
CA GLU A 116 -3.13 -4.03 11.90
C GLU A 116 -3.27 -5.38 11.19
N LYS A 117 -4.51 -5.75 10.89
CA LYS A 117 -4.80 -6.97 10.13
C LYS A 117 -4.15 -6.91 8.74
N LEU A 118 -4.30 -5.80 8.02
CA LEU A 118 -3.70 -5.63 6.68
C LEU A 118 -2.16 -5.66 6.73
N SER A 119 -1.54 -4.92 7.64
CA SER A 119 -0.09 -4.94 7.87
C SER A 119 0.42 -6.37 8.08
N TYR A 120 -0.24 -7.11 8.98
CA TYR A 120 0.17 -8.47 9.32
C TYR A 120 0.04 -9.43 8.13
N LEU A 121 -1.07 -9.39 7.39
CA LEU A 121 -1.28 -10.21 6.21
C LEU A 121 -0.28 -9.87 5.10
N ARG A 122 0.05 -8.59 4.91
CA ARG A 122 1.08 -8.16 3.95
C ARG A 122 2.46 -8.68 4.33
N ASP A 123 2.84 -8.62 5.61
CA ASP A 123 4.11 -9.16 6.09
C ASP A 123 4.20 -10.68 5.90
N ILE A 124 3.13 -11.43 6.18
CA ILE A 124 3.08 -12.88 5.92
C ILE A 124 3.20 -13.18 4.42
N GLN A 125 2.37 -12.53 3.59
CA GLN A 125 2.40 -12.71 2.14
C GLN A 125 3.79 -12.43 1.58
N ARG A 126 4.42 -11.35 2.05
CA ARG A 126 5.76 -10.96 1.63
C ARG A 126 6.81 -11.96 2.08
N GLN A 127 6.74 -12.46 3.31
CA GLN A 127 7.66 -13.48 3.81
C GLN A 127 7.58 -14.78 3.00
N ILE A 128 6.36 -15.29 2.75
CA ILE A 128 6.13 -16.49 1.94
C ILE A 128 6.76 -16.34 0.56
N MET A 129 6.57 -15.18 -0.07
CA MET A 129 7.13 -14.91 -1.38
C MET A 129 8.64 -14.69 -1.33
N THR A 130 9.19 -14.02 -0.32
CA THR A 130 10.64 -13.92 -0.12
C THR A 130 11.27 -15.32 -0.06
N ASP A 131 10.68 -16.25 0.70
CA ASP A 131 11.18 -17.62 0.80
C ASP A 131 11.05 -18.37 -0.53
N HIS A 132 9.93 -18.19 -1.25
CA HIS A 132 9.76 -18.72 -2.60
C HIS A 132 10.86 -18.25 -3.57
N PHE A 133 11.14 -16.95 -3.60
CA PHE A 133 12.15 -16.36 -4.47
C PHE A 133 13.58 -16.79 -4.09
N ARG A 134 13.88 -16.91 -2.79
CA ARG A 134 15.18 -17.41 -2.31
C ARG A 134 15.46 -18.83 -2.78
N MET A 135 14.44 -19.70 -2.76
CA MET A 135 14.58 -21.08 -3.21
C MET A 135 14.87 -21.20 -4.71
N GLN A 136 14.42 -20.25 -5.53
CA GLN A 136 14.61 -20.30 -6.99
C GLN A 136 15.99 -19.84 -7.47
N GLN A 137 16.92 -19.46 -6.58
CA GLN A 137 18.27 -18.96 -6.90
C GLN A 137 18.32 -17.80 -7.92
N ASN A 138 17.16 -17.20 -8.23
CA ASN A 138 17.04 -16.19 -9.26
C ASN A 138 17.49 -14.83 -8.71
N ARG A 139 18.18 -14.08 -9.58
CA ARG A 139 18.50 -12.68 -9.32
C ARG A 139 17.20 -11.92 -9.13
N TYR A 140 17.13 -11.09 -8.09
CA TYR A 140 15.98 -10.24 -7.76
C TYR A 140 15.77 -9.07 -8.76
N ASP A 141 16.13 -9.26 -10.02
CA ASP A 141 16.05 -8.25 -11.09
C ASP A 141 14.62 -8.09 -11.66
N GLY A 142 13.63 -8.71 -11.00
CA GLY A 142 12.22 -8.66 -11.37
C GLY A 142 11.44 -7.48 -10.77
N VAL A 143 10.13 -7.54 -10.93
CA VAL A 143 9.17 -6.56 -10.36
C VAL A 143 8.10 -7.25 -9.53
N VAL A 144 7.57 -6.52 -8.56
CA VAL A 144 6.46 -6.96 -7.71
C VAL A 144 5.36 -5.92 -7.76
N ILE A 145 4.20 -6.28 -8.29
CA ILE A 145 2.97 -5.52 -8.20
C ILE A 145 2.30 -5.90 -6.89
N VAL A 146 1.99 -4.93 -6.05
CA VAL A 146 1.23 -5.10 -4.82
C VAL A 146 -0.12 -4.43 -5.01
N ALA A 147 -1.21 -5.17 -4.87
CA ALA A 147 -2.55 -4.66 -5.13
C ALA A 147 -3.57 -5.04 -4.06
N ASP A 148 -4.54 -4.18 -3.81
CA ASP A 148 -5.74 -4.49 -3.04
C ASP A 148 -6.86 -4.92 -3.99
N PHE A 149 -7.60 -5.97 -3.59
CA PHE A 149 -8.72 -6.51 -4.40
C PHE A 149 -10.03 -5.78 -4.18
N ASP A 150 -10.13 -4.91 -3.17
CA ASP A 150 -11.32 -4.12 -2.90
C ASP A 150 -11.45 -2.89 -3.82
N LEU A 151 -10.49 -2.72 -4.74
CA LEU A 151 -10.57 -1.73 -5.80
C LEU A 151 -11.75 -2.02 -6.72
N LYS A 152 -12.49 -0.98 -7.10
CA LYS A 152 -13.60 -1.13 -8.06
C LYS A 152 -13.14 -1.50 -9.46
N ARG A 153 -11.91 -1.12 -9.80
CA ARG A 153 -11.28 -1.35 -11.10
C ARG A 153 -9.79 -1.05 -10.99
N TRP A 154 -8.95 -1.93 -11.52
CA TRP A 154 -7.55 -1.64 -11.73
C TRP A 154 -7.30 -0.84 -13.02
N PRO A 155 -6.14 -0.17 -13.15
CA PRO A 155 -5.69 0.36 -14.43
C PRO A 155 -5.72 -0.72 -15.52
N ARG A 156 -5.84 -0.32 -16.77
CA ARG A 156 -5.76 -1.28 -17.88
C ARG A 156 -4.42 -2.01 -17.82
N THR A 157 -4.42 -3.30 -18.14
CA THR A 157 -3.23 -4.16 -18.20
C THR A 157 -2.09 -3.52 -18.98
N SER A 158 -2.38 -2.92 -20.14
CA SER A 158 -1.37 -2.20 -20.95
C SER A 158 -0.65 -1.09 -20.19
N VAL A 159 -1.35 -0.35 -19.32
CA VAL A 159 -0.78 0.72 -18.50
C VAL A 159 0.08 0.13 -17.38
N ILE A 160 -0.34 -0.98 -16.77
CA ILE A 160 0.47 -1.72 -15.78
C ILE A 160 1.78 -2.16 -16.43
N MET A 161 1.71 -2.78 -17.61
CA MET A 161 2.89 -3.24 -18.35
C MET A 161 3.82 -2.10 -18.73
N GLU A 162 3.29 -0.96 -19.20
CA GLU A 162 4.10 0.22 -19.47
C GLU A 162 4.89 0.69 -18.24
N ASN A 163 4.27 0.69 -17.05
CA ASN A 163 4.95 1.12 -15.82
C ASN A 163 5.96 0.10 -15.30
N ILE A 164 5.76 -1.20 -15.58
CA ILE A 164 6.80 -2.22 -15.36
C ILE A 164 8.04 -1.90 -16.20
N GLU A 165 7.86 -1.59 -17.48
CA GLU A 165 9.00 -1.28 -18.37
C GLU A 165 9.69 0.04 -17.99
N ILE A 166 8.93 1.06 -17.59
CA ILE A 166 9.49 2.31 -17.02
C ILE A 166 10.33 2.00 -15.77
N LEU A 167 9.82 1.17 -14.85
CA LEU A 167 10.51 0.84 -13.61
C LEU A 167 11.80 0.04 -13.86
N LYS A 168 11.78 -0.90 -14.80
CA LYS A 168 12.96 -1.67 -15.21
C LYS A 168 14.02 -0.78 -15.87
N GLY A 169 13.61 0.13 -16.75
CA GLY A 169 14.50 1.04 -17.45
C GLY A 169 15.05 2.17 -16.57
N ASN A 170 14.36 2.53 -15.49
CA ASN A 170 14.72 3.66 -14.64
C ASN A 170 15.43 3.20 -13.35
N LYS A 171 16.76 3.33 -13.33
CA LYS A 171 17.57 3.00 -12.14
C LYS A 171 17.26 3.87 -10.92
N LYS A 172 16.77 5.11 -11.12
CA LYS A 172 16.51 6.07 -10.05
C LYS A 172 15.18 5.81 -9.33
N ILE A 173 14.20 5.24 -10.00
CA ILE A 173 12.87 4.97 -9.43
C ILE A 173 12.84 3.55 -8.87
N SER A 174 12.39 3.41 -7.64
CA SER A 174 12.38 2.16 -6.89
C SER A 174 10.98 1.57 -6.75
N ALA A 175 9.96 2.43 -6.83
CA ALA A 175 8.56 2.03 -6.91
C ALA A 175 7.70 3.04 -7.69
N ILE A 176 6.61 2.57 -8.30
CA ILE A 176 5.62 3.39 -9.00
C ILE A 176 4.22 3.06 -8.47
N CYS A 177 3.52 4.06 -7.97
CA CYS A 177 2.13 3.93 -7.58
C CYS A 177 1.23 4.13 -8.78
N ALA A 178 0.27 3.22 -8.87
CA ALA A 178 -0.31 2.90 -10.15
C ALA A 178 -1.83 3.00 -10.16
N ASN A 179 -2.46 3.50 -9.10
CA ASN A 179 -3.90 3.70 -9.12
C ASN A 179 -4.29 5.00 -8.41
N GLY A 180 -5.34 5.63 -8.92
CA GLY A 180 -5.87 6.89 -8.42
C GLY A 180 -7.27 7.07 -8.97
N ILE A 181 -8.24 6.35 -8.39
CA ILE A 181 -9.62 6.41 -8.88
C ILE A 181 -10.36 7.56 -8.21
N VAL A 182 -10.97 8.41 -9.04
CA VAL A 182 -11.96 9.41 -8.60
C VAL A 182 -13.36 8.92 -8.96
N LYS A 183 -14.28 8.93 -7.98
CA LYS A 183 -15.72 8.91 -8.31
C LYS A 183 -16.20 10.36 -8.41
N LYS A 184 -16.54 10.81 -9.64
CA LYS A 184 -17.13 12.13 -9.92
C LYS A 184 -18.28 12.55 -9.00
N LYS A 185 -19.11 11.61 -8.52
CA LYS A 185 -20.33 11.91 -7.76
C LYS A 185 -20.15 11.88 -6.23
N TYR A 186 -19.01 11.39 -5.75
CA TYR A 186 -18.66 11.37 -4.33
C TYR A 186 -17.16 11.58 -4.23
N ALA A 187 -16.73 12.80 -3.95
CA ALA A 187 -15.34 13.17 -3.65
C ALA A 187 -14.79 12.52 -2.35
N LYS A 188 -15.33 11.36 -1.97
CA LYS A 188 -14.74 10.46 -0.99
C LYS A 188 -13.89 9.48 -1.78
N TYR A 189 -12.62 9.85 -1.92
CA TYR A 189 -11.58 8.92 -2.35
C TYR A 189 -11.77 7.62 -1.54
N TYR A 190 -12.01 6.52 -2.25
CA TYR A 190 -12.24 5.21 -1.63
C TYR A 190 -10.87 4.75 -1.14
N ASP A 191 -10.80 4.53 0.16
CA ASP A 191 -9.58 4.44 0.97
C ASP A 191 -8.95 5.82 1.20
N THR A 192 -9.40 6.52 2.24
CA THR A 192 -9.00 7.88 2.68
C THR A 192 -7.49 8.11 2.90
N PHE A 193 -6.66 7.16 2.49
CA PHE A 193 -5.26 6.99 2.83
C PHE A 193 -4.35 6.58 1.67
N ALA A 194 -4.78 6.70 0.40
CA ALA A 194 -3.77 6.72 -0.66
C ALA A 194 -2.97 7.99 -0.54
N THR A 195 -1.98 7.88 0.30
CA THR A 195 -1.24 8.99 0.82
C THR A 195 -0.17 9.22 -0.20
N VAL A 196 -0.50 9.89 -1.30
CA VAL A 196 0.53 10.52 -2.08
C VAL A 196 1.10 11.61 -1.19
N LEU A 197 2.22 11.29 -0.54
CA LEU A 197 3.00 12.30 0.11
C LEU A 197 3.67 13.06 -1.02
N LEU A 198 3.24 14.27 -1.36
CA LEU A 198 4.17 15.19 -2.04
C LEU A 198 5.43 15.29 -1.14
N PRO A 199 6.62 15.61 -1.68
CA PRO A 199 7.91 15.45 -0.99
C PRO A 199 7.86 15.78 0.50
N ASP A 200 7.05 16.78 0.87
CA ASP A 200 6.65 17.03 2.25
C ASP A 200 5.14 17.37 2.42
N THR A 201 4.14 16.60 1.96
CA THR A 201 2.74 16.94 2.35
C THR A 201 1.83 15.75 2.52
N PHE A 202 1.13 15.71 3.67
CA PHE A 202 0.10 14.72 3.96
C PHE A 202 -1.25 15.11 3.34
N MET A 203 -1.67 14.37 2.32
CA MET A 203 -2.87 14.66 1.50
C MET A 203 -4.22 14.30 2.17
N THR A 204 -4.22 14.23 3.50
CA THR A 204 -5.40 14.07 4.35
C THR A 204 -5.86 15.43 4.85
N ILE A 205 -7.17 15.63 4.86
CA ILE A 205 -7.86 16.79 5.45
C ILE A 205 -7.35 16.97 6.89
N LEU A 206 -6.87 18.17 7.24
CA LEU A 206 -6.19 18.49 8.49
C LEU A 206 -6.97 18.01 9.72
N GLU A 207 -8.28 18.20 9.72
CA GLU A 207 -9.21 17.85 10.79
C GLU A 207 -9.39 16.34 10.98
N LYS A 208 -8.99 15.54 9.97
CA LYS A 208 -8.99 14.06 10.01
C LYS A 208 -7.64 13.47 10.40
N ARG A 209 -6.60 14.29 10.50
CA ARG A 209 -5.28 13.83 10.99
C ARG A 209 -5.36 13.57 12.49
N LEU A 210 -4.57 12.64 12.98
CA LEU A 210 -4.46 12.38 14.43
C LEU A 210 -3.99 13.65 15.17
N PHE A 211 -3.09 14.40 14.57
CA PHE A 211 -2.67 15.72 15.04
C PHE A 211 -3.08 16.77 14.00
N PRO A 212 -4.11 17.60 14.28
CA PRO A 212 -4.72 18.49 13.31
C PRO A 212 -3.92 19.79 13.12
N GLN A 213 -2.63 19.67 12.81
CA GLN A 213 -1.74 20.80 12.55
C GLN A 213 -0.82 20.52 11.36
N PRO A 214 -0.40 21.55 10.60
CA PRO A 214 0.67 21.39 9.63
C PRO A 214 1.98 20.98 10.31
N TYR A 215 2.75 20.12 9.66
CA TYR A 215 4.08 19.73 10.13
C TYR A 215 5.17 20.60 9.55
N LYS A 216 6.29 20.75 10.27
CA LYS A 216 7.48 21.42 9.74
C LYS A 216 7.94 20.71 8.47
N GLY A 217 8.18 21.50 7.42
CA GLY A 217 8.51 21.01 6.08
C GLY A 217 7.29 20.91 5.17
N GLU A 218 6.06 20.93 5.71
CA GLU A 218 4.89 20.88 4.84
C GLU A 218 4.70 22.14 4.00
N THR A 219 4.45 21.93 2.71
CA THR A 219 4.06 23.03 1.82
C THR A 219 2.59 23.37 2.10
N GLU A 220 2.34 24.50 2.76
CA GLU A 220 0.98 24.92 3.17
C GLU A 220 -0.04 24.88 2.02
N HIS A 221 0.40 25.19 0.79
CA HIS A 221 -0.44 25.17 -0.41
C HIS A 221 -0.97 23.78 -0.77
N PHE A 222 -0.36 22.70 -0.29
CA PHE A 222 -0.80 21.33 -0.52
C PHE A 222 -1.54 20.74 0.69
N VAL A 223 -1.59 21.45 1.82
CA VAL A 223 -2.31 21.02 3.02
C VAL A 223 -3.81 21.21 2.80
N ARG A 224 -4.57 20.12 2.90
CA ARG A 224 -6.03 20.13 2.76
C ARG A 224 -6.69 20.57 4.06
N THR A 225 -7.51 21.62 4.02
CA THR A 225 -8.30 22.10 5.17
C THR A 225 -9.76 22.27 4.77
N ASN A 226 -10.72 21.92 5.62
CA ASN A 226 -12.13 22.24 5.37
C ASN A 226 -12.44 23.72 5.65
N ASP A 227 -11.65 24.36 6.52
CA ASP A 227 -11.96 25.67 7.12
C ASP A 227 -11.59 26.88 6.25
N LYS A 228 -10.95 26.68 5.09
CA LYS A 228 -10.57 27.79 4.18
C LYS A 228 -11.18 27.61 2.79
N PRO A 229 -12.22 28.40 2.43
CA PRO A 229 -12.92 28.26 1.14
C PRO A 229 -12.06 28.57 -0.10
N ASN A 230 -10.90 29.23 0.06
CA ASN A 230 -10.09 29.72 -1.07
C ASN A 230 -8.61 29.26 -1.09
N THR A 231 -8.18 28.36 -0.20
CA THR A 231 -6.77 27.87 -0.19
C THR A 231 -6.63 26.35 -0.40
N GLY A 232 -7.73 25.62 -0.55
CA GLY A 232 -7.71 24.15 -0.49
C GLY A 232 -7.25 23.48 -1.78
N PHE A 233 -6.08 22.85 -1.75
CA PHE A 233 -5.63 21.91 -2.79
C PHE A 233 -6.61 20.73 -2.87
N SER A 234 -7.55 20.83 -3.81
CA SER A 234 -8.57 19.81 -4.00
C SER A 234 -7.96 18.52 -4.54
N GLN A 235 -8.71 17.43 -4.46
CA GLN A 235 -8.28 16.17 -5.07
C GLN A 235 -8.11 16.30 -6.60
N GLU A 236 -8.97 17.10 -7.25
CA GLU A 236 -8.83 17.42 -8.67
C GLU A 236 -7.57 18.24 -8.94
N ALA A 237 -7.28 19.25 -8.12
CA ALA A 237 -6.06 20.04 -8.22
C ALA A 237 -4.79 19.18 -8.09
N MET A 238 -4.83 18.16 -7.22
CA MET A 238 -3.77 17.17 -7.08
C MET A 238 -3.55 16.35 -8.36
N PHE A 239 -4.61 15.88 -9.00
CA PHE A 239 -4.47 15.15 -10.26
C PHE A 239 -3.98 16.04 -11.40
N GLN A 240 -4.46 17.29 -11.44
CA GLN A 240 -3.95 18.28 -12.39
C GLN A 240 -2.47 18.56 -12.15
N TYR A 241 -2.05 18.69 -10.90
CA TYR A 241 -0.65 18.81 -10.52
C TYR A 241 0.18 17.63 -11.03
N PHE A 242 -0.21 16.38 -10.76
CA PHE A 242 0.54 15.21 -11.24
C PHE A 242 0.58 15.12 -12.76
N ARG A 243 -0.50 15.49 -13.45
CA ARG A 243 -0.52 15.53 -14.92
C ARG A 243 0.40 16.60 -15.48
N GLN A 244 0.39 17.80 -14.89
CA GLN A 244 1.24 18.91 -15.34
C GLN A 244 2.71 18.62 -15.06
N MET A 245 3.04 18.21 -13.83
CA MET A 245 4.40 17.85 -13.44
C MET A 245 4.90 16.62 -14.21
N GLY A 246 4.06 15.59 -14.36
CA GLY A 246 4.40 14.36 -15.07
C GLY A 246 4.85 14.61 -16.51
N LYS A 247 4.18 15.50 -17.25
CA LYS A 247 4.58 15.85 -18.63
C LYS A 247 6.03 16.33 -18.78
N SER A 248 6.61 16.89 -17.72
CA SER A 248 7.99 17.37 -17.71
C SER A 248 9.02 16.32 -17.27
N GLN A 249 8.57 15.15 -16.80
CA GLN A 249 9.43 14.14 -16.19
C GLN A 249 9.61 12.91 -17.09
N PRO A 250 10.79 12.26 -17.08
CA PRO A 250 11.00 10.99 -17.79
C PRO A 250 9.99 9.91 -17.35
N GLY A 251 9.34 9.27 -18.33
CA GLY A 251 8.30 8.26 -18.08
C GLY A 251 7.00 8.82 -17.48
N GLU A 252 6.86 10.15 -17.45
CA GLU A 252 5.76 10.86 -16.81
C GLU A 252 5.53 10.49 -15.33
N ILE A 253 6.62 10.23 -14.62
CA ILE A 253 6.64 9.87 -13.21
C ILE A 253 6.92 11.11 -12.36
N VAL A 254 6.02 11.43 -11.43
CA VAL A 254 6.22 12.49 -10.44
C VAL A 254 6.72 11.88 -9.14
N ASN A 255 7.88 12.30 -8.66
CA ASN A 255 8.42 11.83 -7.39
C ASN A 255 7.55 12.24 -6.20
N VAL A 256 7.35 11.30 -5.30
CA VAL A 256 6.53 11.45 -4.10
C VAL A 256 7.23 10.76 -2.94
N ARG A 257 6.83 11.05 -1.71
CA ARG A 257 7.41 10.50 -0.50
C ARG A 257 6.91 9.11 -0.15
N SER A 258 5.61 8.90 -0.34
CA SER A 258 4.90 7.62 -0.25
C SER A 258 3.69 7.72 -1.17
N CYS A 259 3.15 6.59 -1.59
CA CYS A 259 1.85 6.48 -2.21
C CYS A 259 1.41 5.02 -2.19
N PHE A 260 0.11 4.78 -2.15
CA PHE A 260 -0.45 3.46 -2.35
C PHE A 260 -1.92 3.64 -2.74
N GLY A 261 -2.19 3.60 -4.03
CA GLY A 261 -3.54 3.78 -4.58
C GLY A 261 -4.39 2.51 -4.58
N GLY A 262 -4.04 1.53 -3.74
CA GLY A 262 -4.44 0.13 -3.87
C GLY A 262 -3.71 -0.64 -4.99
N LEU A 263 -2.75 -0.02 -5.69
CA LEU A 263 -1.82 -0.72 -6.58
C LEU A 263 -0.49 0.03 -6.65
N THR A 264 0.62 -0.66 -6.38
CA THR A 264 1.99 -0.14 -6.48
C THR A 264 2.92 -1.19 -7.06
N ILE A 265 3.86 -0.79 -7.90
CA ILE A 265 4.83 -1.65 -8.58
C ILE A 265 6.21 -1.36 -7.99
N TYR A 266 6.88 -2.35 -7.43
CA TYR A 266 8.19 -2.25 -6.80
C TYR A 266 9.23 -3.04 -7.60
N LYS A 267 10.51 -2.64 -7.48
CA LYS A 267 11.62 -3.54 -7.83
C LYS A 267 11.63 -4.71 -6.84
N ALA A 268 11.80 -5.94 -7.34
CA ALA A 268 11.69 -7.14 -6.51
C ALA A 268 12.78 -7.22 -5.44
N ASN A 269 14.02 -6.82 -5.76
CA ASN A 269 15.14 -6.79 -4.81
C ASN A 269 14.86 -5.90 -3.59
N LEU A 270 14.25 -4.75 -3.83
CA LEU A 270 13.81 -3.85 -2.79
C LEU A 270 12.61 -4.43 -2.04
N TYR A 271 11.61 -4.92 -2.77
CA TYR A 271 10.39 -5.38 -2.13
C TYR A 271 10.63 -6.61 -1.27
N PHE A 272 11.49 -7.57 -1.62
CA PHE A 272 11.70 -8.78 -0.82
C PHE A 272 12.77 -8.65 0.26
N ASP A 273 13.33 -7.47 0.43
CA ASP A 273 14.27 -7.15 1.49
C ASP A 273 13.63 -7.27 2.89
N GLY A 274 14.01 -8.31 3.64
CA GLY A 274 13.34 -8.72 4.87
C GLY A 274 13.49 -7.75 6.06
N GLU A 275 14.32 -6.72 5.95
CA GLU A 275 14.61 -5.78 7.04
C GLU A 275 13.46 -4.81 7.32
N CYS A 276 12.75 -4.36 6.30
CA CYS A 276 11.56 -3.53 6.48
C CYS A 276 10.31 -4.38 6.70
N LYS A 277 9.30 -3.85 7.41
CA LYS A 277 8.02 -4.52 7.69
C LYS A 277 6.87 -3.53 7.52
N TYR A 278 5.67 -4.05 7.30
CA TYR A 278 4.43 -3.27 7.23
C TYR A 278 3.88 -2.91 8.62
N GLN A 279 4.29 -3.65 9.65
CA GLN A 279 3.94 -3.36 11.04
C GLN A 279 4.81 -2.27 11.65
N LEU A 280 4.17 -1.34 12.37
CA LEU A 280 4.87 -0.48 13.32
C LEU A 280 5.34 -1.37 14.48
N GLN A 281 6.65 -1.56 14.61
CA GLN A 281 7.21 -2.26 15.76
C GLN A 281 7.06 -1.41 17.02
N ASP A 282 6.71 -2.03 18.14
CA ASP A 282 6.55 -1.38 19.45
C ASP A 282 7.77 -0.59 19.90
N GLU A 283 8.96 -1.02 19.49
CA GLU A 283 10.23 -0.37 19.79
C GLU A 283 10.38 0.96 19.03
N ILE A 284 9.84 1.03 17.81
CA ILE A 284 9.76 2.27 17.03
C ILE A 284 8.76 3.22 17.71
N ILE A 285 7.67 2.71 18.29
CA ILE A 285 6.67 3.48 19.06
C ILE A 285 7.28 4.19 20.30
N LYS A 286 8.47 3.77 20.75
CA LYS A 286 9.12 4.34 21.94
C LYS A 286 10.23 5.36 21.62
N GLN A 287 10.63 5.51 20.37
CA GLN A 287 11.71 6.41 19.95
C GLN A 287 11.16 7.67 19.26
N ARG A 288 11.91 8.78 19.21
CA ARG A 288 11.51 10.04 18.54
C ARG A 288 11.07 9.87 17.07
N ASP A 289 11.38 8.73 16.48
CA ASP A 289 10.91 8.29 15.16
C ASP A 289 9.39 8.11 15.03
N VAL A 290 8.66 7.93 16.14
CA VAL A 290 7.18 7.91 16.13
C VAL A 290 6.61 9.15 15.52
N GLU A 291 7.16 10.32 15.84
CA GLU A 291 6.62 11.58 15.38
C GLU A 291 6.73 11.69 13.85
N SER A 292 7.75 11.07 13.25
CA SER A 292 8.00 11.10 11.80
C SER A 292 6.99 10.30 10.97
N VAL A 293 6.44 9.20 11.51
CA VAL A 293 5.49 8.32 10.78
C VAL A 293 4.06 8.52 11.29
N MET A 294 3.86 8.72 12.59
CA MET A 294 2.52 8.94 13.17
C MET A 294 1.90 10.26 12.75
N ARG A 295 2.68 11.18 12.18
CA ARG A 295 2.14 12.37 11.53
C ARG A 295 1.20 12.08 10.37
N TYR A 296 1.28 10.86 9.81
CA TYR A 296 0.41 10.38 8.75
C TYR A 296 -0.77 9.55 9.27
N SER A 297 -1.02 9.52 10.59
CA SER A 297 -2.13 8.79 11.18
C SER A 297 -3.46 9.53 10.99
N SER A 298 -4.55 8.78 10.77
CA SER A 298 -5.91 9.32 10.95
C SER A 298 -6.26 9.46 12.42
N LYS A 299 -7.21 10.36 12.69
CA LYS A 299 -7.96 10.40 13.94
C LYS A 299 -8.81 9.13 14.15
N ASP A 300 -9.33 8.56 13.07
CA ASP A 300 -10.26 7.43 13.12
C ASP A 300 -9.57 6.11 13.55
N ASP A 301 -8.37 5.83 13.02
CA ASP A 301 -7.64 4.59 13.29
C ASP A 301 -6.50 4.77 14.29
N GLY A 302 -6.09 6.02 14.54
CA GLY A 302 -4.94 6.36 15.39
C GLY A 302 -3.60 5.86 14.84
N ARG A 303 -3.55 5.39 13.59
CA ARG A 303 -2.38 4.76 12.97
C ARG A 303 -2.19 5.22 11.52
N PRO A 304 -0.94 5.23 11.02
CA PRO A 304 -0.67 5.42 9.61
C PRO A 304 -0.97 4.13 8.86
N CYS A 305 -1.25 4.24 7.56
CA CYS A 305 -1.40 3.05 6.73
C CYS A 305 -0.10 2.26 6.61
N GLU A 306 -0.26 0.96 6.43
CA GLU A 306 0.81 -0.02 6.40
C GLU A 306 1.88 0.28 5.34
N HIS A 307 1.49 0.73 4.15
CA HIS A 307 2.45 1.11 3.10
C HIS A 307 3.30 2.34 3.48
N VAL A 308 2.78 3.28 4.27
CA VAL A 308 3.56 4.44 4.74
C VAL A 308 4.67 3.97 5.67
N VAL A 309 4.35 3.02 6.57
CA VAL A 309 5.32 2.39 7.47
C VAL A 309 6.44 1.71 6.67
N LEU A 310 6.06 0.93 5.64
CA LEU A 310 7.03 0.26 4.78
C LEU A 310 7.96 1.25 4.05
N HIS A 311 7.39 2.29 3.42
CA HIS A 311 8.17 3.27 2.65
C HIS A 311 9.10 4.11 3.52
N GLU A 312 8.66 4.53 4.71
CA GLU A 312 9.53 5.25 5.65
C GLU A 312 10.68 4.36 6.13
N CYS A 313 10.45 3.06 6.31
CA CYS A 313 11.54 2.12 6.59
C CYS A 313 12.54 2.06 5.42
N PHE A 314 12.08 1.91 4.17
CA PHE A 314 12.97 1.88 3.01
C PHE A 314 13.79 3.17 2.92
N ARG A 315 13.19 4.34 3.16
CA ARG A 315 13.89 5.64 3.17
C ARG A 315 15.00 5.70 4.21
N LYS A 316 14.71 5.26 5.44
CA LYS A 316 15.70 5.26 6.53
C LYS A 316 16.87 4.35 6.22
N ARG A 317 16.61 3.20 5.58
CA ARG A 317 17.64 2.21 5.28
C ARG A 317 18.48 2.58 4.06
N LEU A 318 17.84 3.10 3.01
CA LEU A 318 18.46 3.27 1.69
C LEU A 318 18.85 4.72 1.39
N ASN A 319 18.84 5.62 2.37
CA ASN A 319 18.94 7.07 2.13
C ASN A 319 17.87 7.61 1.14
N GLU A 320 17.60 8.91 1.18
CA GLU A 320 16.58 9.49 0.29
C GLU A 320 16.98 9.44 -1.20
N THR A 321 18.27 9.31 -1.50
CA THR A 321 18.78 9.24 -2.87
C THR A 321 18.60 7.88 -3.53
N GLU A 322 18.51 6.79 -2.76
CA GLU A 322 18.43 5.43 -3.32
C GLU A 322 17.00 4.86 -3.31
N PHE A 323 16.12 5.35 -2.44
CA PHE A 323 14.69 5.03 -2.49
C PHE A 323 13.85 6.21 -3.00
N ASN A 324 13.51 6.18 -4.30
CA ASN A 324 12.55 7.09 -4.91
C ASN A 324 11.27 6.35 -5.28
N ILE A 325 10.13 6.90 -4.91
CA ILE A 325 8.82 6.40 -5.31
C ILE A 325 8.12 7.48 -6.13
N GLY A 326 7.39 7.07 -7.16
CA GLY A 326 6.74 8.00 -8.06
C GLY A 326 5.28 7.66 -8.35
N VAL A 327 4.52 8.66 -8.78
CA VAL A 327 3.16 8.49 -9.30
C VAL A 327 3.19 8.68 -10.81
N SER A 328 2.64 7.71 -11.53
CA SER A 328 2.49 7.80 -12.99
C SER A 328 1.31 8.70 -13.35
N SER A 329 1.55 9.76 -14.13
CA SER A 329 0.49 10.65 -14.65
C SER A 329 -0.57 9.87 -15.46
N LYS A 330 -0.14 8.80 -16.14
CA LYS A 330 -0.95 7.96 -17.04
C LYS A 330 -1.93 7.08 -16.30
N MET A 331 -1.69 6.82 -15.01
CA MET A 331 -2.49 5.95 -14.16
C MET A 331 -3.57 6.72 -13.38
N ILE A 332 -3.60 8.04 -13.51
CA ILE A 332 -4.62 8.89 -12.90
C ILE A 332 -5.90 8.84 -13.74
N ALA A 333 -6.74 7.86 -13.43
CA ALA A 333 -8.05 7.69 -14.05
C ALA A 333 -9.05 8.70 -13.49
N VAL A 334 -9.16 9.85 -14.15
CA VAL A 334 -10.34 10.74 -14.00
C VAL A 334 -11.43 10.17 -14.89
N ARG A 335 -12.41 9.48 -14.31
CA ARG A 335 -13.63 9.09 -15.05
C ARG A 335 -14.68 10.16 -14.92
#